data_AF-A0A382WP82-F1
#
_entry.id   AF-A0A382WP82-F1
#
_cell.length_a   1.000
_cell.length_b   1.000
_cell.length_c   1.000
_cell.angle_alpha   90.00
_cell.angle_beta   90.00
_cell.angle_gamma   90.00
#
_symmetry.space_group_name_H-M   'P 1'
#
loop_
_entity.id
_entity.type
_entity.pdbx_description
1 polymer ?
#
loop_
_entity_poly.entity_id
_entity_poly.type
_entity_poly.pdbx_seq_one_letter_code
_entity_poly.pdbx_strand_id
1 'polypeptide(L)'
;MNFQRPALPSLLTWAIVVAALSMTACSNTGMNPFATGEDRVNENIKNLMSLQPGMTKGQVFKLAGVANYIEGESWGSVWFYKYRPGGDEGTLADSNVEKNYMPVVFDSSDRLIGYGYEFYKNTMEQLGSGPY
;
A
#
# COMPACT_ATOMS: atom_id res chain seq x y z
N MET A 1 -35.27 -11.93 58.47
CA MET A 1 -34.54 -12.71 57.45
C MET A 1 -35.44 -12.84 56.24
N ASN A 2 -35.11 -12.18 55.12
CA ASN A 2 -35.80 -12.35 53.84
C ASN A 2 -34.90 -13.17 52.92
N PHE A 3 -35.37 -14.36 52.51
CA PHE A 3 -34.68 -15.19 51.53
C PHE A 3 -35.06 -14.72 50.12
N GLN A 4 -34.15 -14.02 49.44
CA GLN A 4 -34.27 -13.78 47.99
C GLN A 4 -33.99 -15.08 47.24
N ARG A 5 -34.93 -15.50 46.38
CA ARG A 5 -34.69 -16.57 45.40
C ARG A 5 -33.81 -16.02 44.26
N PRO A 6 -32.82 -16.77 43.76
CA PRO A 6 -32.03 -16.33 42.62
C PRO A 6 -32.88 -16.38 41.35
N ALA A 7 -32.96 -15.26 40.63
CA ALA A 7 -33.59 -15.20 39.32
C ALA A 7 -32.69 -15.96 38.32
N LEU A 8 -33.20 -17.05 37.75
CA LEU A 8 -32.58 -17.75 36.63
C LEU A 8 -32.51 -16.79 35.43
N PRO A 9 -31.32 -16.58 34.82
CA PRO A 9 -31.22 -15.74 33.63
C PRO A 9 -31.98 -16.40 32.48
N SER A 10 -33.01 -15.71 32.00
CA SER A 10 -33.80 -16.09 30.83
C SER A 10 -32.90 -16.22 29.60
N LEU A 11 -33.09 -17.29 28.82
CA LEU A 11 -32.38 -17.58 27.56
C LEU A 11 -32.39 -16.40 26.57
N LEU A 12 -33.34 -15.46 26.70
CA LEU A 12 -33.39 -14.22 25.94
C LEU A 12 -32.21 -13.27 26.21
N THR A 13 -31.65 -13.27 27.42
CA THR A 13 -30.52 -12.39 27.77
C THR A 13 -29.20 -12.82 27.11
N TRP A 14 -29.02 -14.12 26.89
CA TRP A 14 -27.86 -14.64 26.16
C TRP A 14 -27.91 -14.34 24.65
N ALA A 15 -29.10 -14.34 24.07
CA ALA A 15 -29.28 -14.04 22.64
C ALA A 15 -28.87 -12.59 22.30
N ILE A 16 -29.05 -11.64 23.22
CA ILE A 16 -28.71 -10.23 23.02
C ILE A 16 -27.18 -10.01 23.05
N VAL A 17 -26.46 -10.74 23.91
CA VAL A 17 -24.99 -10.62 24.01
C VAL A 17 -24.30 -11.21 22.76
N VAL A 18 -24.81 -12.31 22.22
CA VAL A 18 -24.26 -12.90 20.97
C VAL A 18 -24.52 -12.00 19.76
N ALA A 19 -25.67 -11.33 19.68
CA ALA A 19 -25.97 -10.39 18.60
C ALA A 19 -25.12 -9.11 18.65
N ALA A 20 -24.69 -8.67 19.84
CA ALA A 20 -23.84 -7.49 20.01
C ALA A 20 -22.36 -7.74 19.65
N LEU A 21 -21.88 -8.99 19.70
CA LEU A 21 -20.51 -9.36 19.36
C LEU A 21 -20.26 -9.58 17.86
N SER A 22 -21.32 -9.55 17.02
CA SER A 22 -21.22 -9.73 15.57
C SER A 22 -20.95 -8.46 14.75
N MET A 23 -20.75 -7.29 15.39
CA MET A 23 -20.61 -6.01 14.68
C MET A 23 -19.20 -5.39 14.72
N THR A 24 -18.17 -6.10 15.17
CA THR A 24 -16.77 -5.75 14.87
C THR A 24 -16.38 -6.30 13.51
N ALA A 25 -17.10 -5.89 12.47
CA ALA A 25 -16.60 -5.96 11.11
C ALA A 25 -15.53 -4.86 10.99
N CYS A 26 -14.26 -5.22 11.21
CA CYS A 26 -13.15 -4.41 10.72
C CYS A 26 -13.30 -4.30 9.21
N SER A 27 -13.91 -3.22 8.72
CA SER A 27 -14.00 -2.92 7.30
C SER A 27 -12.61 -2.50 6.80
N ASN A 28 -11.71 -3.48 6.69
CA ASN A 28 -10.59 -3.39 5.76
C ASN A 28 -11.19 -3.62 4.38
N THR A 29 -11.84 -2.60 3.83
CA THR A 29 -12.12 -2.52 2.39
C THR A 29 -10.78 -2.31 1.70
N GLY A 30 -9.98 -3.38 1.65
CA GLY A 30 -8.77 -3.48 0.85
C GLY A 30 -9.21 -3.64 -0.59
N MET A 31 -9.49 -2.53 -1.25
CA MET A 31 -9.83 -2.54 -2.66
C MET A 31 -8.54 -2.68 -3.46
N ASN A 32 -8.20 -3.90 -3.87
CA ASN A 32 -7.53 -4.17 -5.15
C ASN A 32 -7.40 -5.68 -5.38
N PRO A 33 -7.87 -6.18 -6.53
CA PRO A 33 -6.88 -6.96 -7.28
C PRO A 33 -6.87 -6.74 -8.80
N PHE A 34 -7.84 -6.04 -9.41
CA PHE A 34 -7.95 -5.98 -10.88
C PHE A 34 -8.66 -4.72 -11.44
N ALA A 35 -8.66 -3.58 -10.74
CA ALA A 35 -9.38 -2.40 -11.24
C ALA A 35 -8.78 -1.88 -12.57
N THR A 36 -9.65 -1.54 -13.52
CA THR A 36 -9.40 -1.17 -14.92
C THR A 36 -8.42 0.01 -15.04
N GLY A 37 -7.49 -0.09 -16.00
CA GLY A 37 -6.21 0.65 -15.99
C GLY A 37 -6.24 2.17 -16.12
N GLU A 38 -7.36 2.82 -16.44
CA GLU A 38 -7.42 4.27 -16.68
C GLU A 38 -7.87 5.08 -15.45
N ASP A 39 -8.93 4.64 -14.76
CA ASP A 39 -9.42 5.32 -13.55
C ASP A 39 -8.39 5.27 -12.40
N ARG A 40 -7.65 4.16 -12.30
CA ARG A 40 -6.56 3.98 -11.32
C ARG A 40 -5.38 4.90 -11.56
N VAL A 41 -5.09 5.30 -12.80
CA VAL A 41 -3.95 6.17 -13.10
C VAL A 41 -4.19 7.56 -12.51
N ASN A 42 -5.38 8.11 -12.65
CA ASN A 42 -5.71 9.43 -12.12
C ASN A 42 -5.74 9.46 -10.58
N GLU A 43 -6.24 8.40 -9.94
CA GLU A 43 -6.20 8.25 -8.47
C GLU A 43 -4.76 8.01 -7.98
N ASN A 44 -3.99 7.16 -8.64
CA ASN A 44 -2.57 6.96 -8.34
C ASN A 44 -1.80 8.27 -8.46
N ILE A 45 -2.00 9.08 -9.50
CA ILE A 45 -1.31 10.37 -9.63
C ILE A 45 -1.55 11.24 -8.39
N LYS A 46 -2.79 11.39 -7.94
CA LYS A 46 -3.10 12.21 -6.75
C LYS A 46 -2.49 11.64 -5.46
N ASN A 47 -2.53 10.32 -5.30
CA ASN A 47 -2.02 9.66 -4.11
C ASN A 47 -0.49 9.64 -4.08
N LEU A 48 0.17 9.48 -5.23
CA LEU A 48 1.61 9.57 -5.40
C LEU A 48 2.14 10.99 -5.12
N MET A 49 1.36 12.03 -5.46
CA MET A 49 1.70 13.42 -5.11
C MET A 49 1.57 13.72 -3.61
N SER A 50 0.92 12.84 -2.84
CA SER A 50 0.78 12.96 -1.38
C SER A 50 1.85 12.18 -0.62
N LEU A 51 2.78 11.54 -1.33
CA LEU A 51 3.88 10.80 -0.72
C LEU A 51 4.85 11.75 -0.01
N GLN A 52 5.32 11.32 1.17
CA GLN A 52 6.26 12.08 1.97
C GLN A 52 7.40 11.18 2.44
N PRO A 53 8.66 11.67 2.44
CA PRO A 53 9.76 10.95 3.05
C PRO A 53 9.46 10.50 4.49
N GLY A 54 9.90 9.31 4.87
CA GLY A 54 9.67 8.69 6.17
C GLY A 54 8.40 7.83 6.26
N MET A 55 7.50 7.88 5.27
CA MET A 55 6.37 6.95 5.18
C MET A 55 6.84 5.50 5.12
N THR A 56 6.17 4.62 5.86
CA THR A 56 6.38 3.17 5.76
C THR A 56 5.81 2.61 4.46
N LYS A 57 6.33 1.46 3.99
CA LYS A 57 5.70 0.66 2.92
C LYS A 57 4.20 0.43 3.15
N GLY A 58 3.78 0.19 4.40
CA GLY A 58 2.37 0.03 4.75
C GLY A 58 1.52 1.30 4.57
N GLN A 59 2.08 2.47 4.87
CA GLN A 59 1.42 3.76 4.59
C GLN A 59 1.34 4.04 3.09
N VAL A 60 2.42 3.79 2.34
CA VAL A 60 2.43 3.93 0.88
C VAL A 60 1.43 2.96 0.24
N PHE A 61 1.36 1.71 0.70
CA PHE A 61 0.38 0.72 0.24
C PHE A 61 -1.06 1.18 0.46
N LYS A 62 -1.38 1.79 1.61
CA LYS A 62 -2.72 2.33 1.88
C LYS A 62 -3.08 3.50 0.95
N LEU A 63 -2.09 4.23 0.43
CA LEU A 63 -2.29 5.37 -0.45
C LEU A 63 -2.34 4.97 -1.94
N ALA A 64 -1.34 4.23 -2.42
CA ALA A 64 -1.16 3.92 -3.84
C ALA A 64 -1.52 2.47 -4.23
N GLY A 65 -1.87 1.64 -3.24
CA GLY A 65 -2.21 0.23 -3.44
C GLY A 65 -1.00 -0.64 -3.71
N VAL A 66 -1.23 -1.74 -4.44
CA VAL A 66 -0.17 -2.69 -4.86
C VAL A 66 0.62 -2.07 -6.01
N ALA A 67 1.95 -2.04 -5.88
CA ALA A 67 2.85 -1.63 -6.95
C ALA A 67 2.76 -2.58 -8.16
N ASN A 68 2.96 -2.06 -9.37
CA ASN A 68 2.94 -2.87 -10.58
C ASN A 68 4.17 -3.78 -10.69
N TYR A 69 5.30 -3.31 -10.17
CA TYR A 69 6.56 -4.01 -10.16
C TYR A 69 7.42 -3.55 -8.98
N ILE A 70 8.24 -4.45 -8.45
CA ILE A 70 9.06 -4.23 -7.26
C ILE A 70 10.47 -4.75 -7.53
N GLU A 71 11.47 -3.90 -7.27
CA GLU A 71 12.89 -4.25 -7.26
C GLU A 71 13.40 -4.23 -5.83
N GLY A 72 14.11 -5.29 -5.43
CA GLY A 72 14.74 -5.40 -4.13
C GLY A 72 16.26 -5.36 -4.27
N GLU A 73 16.90 -4.52 -3.46
CA GLU A 73 18.34 -4.32 -3.46
C GLU A 73 18.91 -4.45 -2.04
N SER A 74 20.23 -4.63 -1.91
CA SER A 74 20.89 -4.73 -0.60
C SER A 74 20.70 -3.48 0.27
N TRP A 75 20.53 -2.32 -0.35
CA TRP A 75 20.36 -1.02 0.30
C TRP A 75 18.89 -0.63 0.51
N GLY A 76 17.93 -1.37 -0.05
CA GLY A 76 16.52 -1.00 0.00
C GLY A 76 15.65 -1.64 -1.07
N SER A 77 14.64 -0.93 -1.54
CA SER A 77 13.76 -1.43 -2.61
C SER A 77 13.08 -0.30 -3.36
N VAL A 78 12.69 -0.57 -4.61
CA VAL A 78 12.01 0.40 -5.46
C VAL A 78 10.69 -0.19 -5.94
N TRP A 79 9.61 0.56 -5.74
CA TRP A 79 8.26 0.17 -6.14
C TRP A 79 7.81 1.05 -7.30
N PHE A 80 7.37 0.42 -8.39
CA PHE A 80 6.99 1.10 -9.61
C PHE A 80 5.48 1.14 -9.75
N TYR A 81 4.91 2.34 -9.82
CA TYR A 81 3.47 2.56 -9.95
C TYR A 81 3.14 3.18 -11.30
N LYS A 82 2.20 2.59 -12.04
CA LYS A 82 1.73 3.20 -13.29
C LYS A 82 1.03 4.53 -12.99
N TYR A 83 1.50 5.61 -13.62
CA TYR A 83 1.01 6.98 -13.41
C TYR A 83 0.73 7.73 -14.72
N ARG A 84 0.92 7.12 -15.89
CA ARG A 84 0.46 7.65 -17.18
C ARG A 84 -0.41 6.65 -17.93
N PRO A 85 -1.45 7.13 -18.64
CA PRO A 85 -2.16 6.29 -19.60
C PRO A 85 -1.22 5.92 -20.76
N GLY A 86 -1.23 4.66 -21.17
CA GLY A 86 -0.29 4.11 -22.15
C GLY A 86 -0.27 2.59 -22.12
N GLY A 87 0.24 1.97 -23.19
CA GLY A 87 0.28 0.52 -23.34
C GLY A 87 1.15 -0.17 -22.27
N ASP A 88 0.67 -1.32 -21.80
CA ASP A 88 1.43 -2.28 -20.98
C ASP A 88 2.27 -3.24 -21.85
N GLU A 89 2.35 -2.97 -23.15
CA GLU A 89 3.12 -3.77 -24.11
C GLU A 89 4.61 -3.44 -24.00
N GLY A 90 5.39 -4.43 -23.61
CA GLY A 90 6.85 -4.33 -23.46
C GLY A 90 7.33 -4.63 -22.04
N THR A 91 8.62 -4.44 -21.80
CA THR A 91 9.24 -4.63 -20.49
C THR A 91 9.60 -3.27 -19.90
N LEU A 92 9.78 -3.18 -18.57
CA LEU A 92 10.26 -1.95 -17.93
C LEU A 92 11.67 -1.53 -18.36
N ALA A 93 12.41 -2.41 -19.04
CA ALA A 93 13.68 -2.07 -19.67
C ALA A 93 13.50 -1.21 -20.94
N ASP A 94 12.30 -1.18 -21.53
CA ASP A 94 11.99 -0.25 -22.62
C ASP A 94 11.68 1.13 -22.06
N SER A 95 12.51 2.12 -22.42
CA SER A 95 12.31 3.53 -22.05
C SER A 95 10.91 4.09 -22.37
N ASN A 96 10.23 3.56 -23.39
CA ASN A 96 8.86 3.95 -23.73
C ASN A 96 7.80 3.42 -22.77
N VAL A 97 8.10 2.31 -22.10
CA VAL A 97 7.25 1.71 -21.08
C VAL A 97 7.63 2.28 -19.72
N GLU A 98 8.93 2.38 -19.42
CA GLU A 98 9.51 2.96 -18.21
C GLU A 98 8.86 4.32 -17.86
N LYS A 99 8.76 5.23 -18.85
CA LYS A 99 8.18 6.57 -18.66
C LYS A 99 6.71 6.60 -18.19
N ASN A 100 6.02 5.46 -18.18
CA ASN A 100 4.64 5.32 -17.71
C ASN A 100 4.56 4.99 -16.21
N TYR A 101 5.69 4.68 -15.57
CA TYR A 101 5.78 4.27 -14.18
C TYR A 101 6.48 5.32 -13.33
N MET A 102 6.07 5.46 -12.09
CA MET A 102 6.69 6.31 -11.09
C MET A 102 7.45 5.40 -10.12
N PRO A 103 8.80 5.48 -10.07
CA PRO A 103 9.56 4.77 -9.07
C PRO A 103 9.40 5.45 -7.70
N VAL A 104 9.15 4.65 -6.67
CA VAL A 104 9.05 5.05 -5.26
C VAL A 104 10.12 4.28 -4.50
N VAL A 105 11.10 4.98 -3.93
CA VAL A 105 12.33 4.40 -3.40
C VAL A 105 12.25 4.31 -1.87
N PHE A 106 12.53 3.13 -1.35
CA PHE A 106 12.61 2.84 0.07
C PHE A 106 14.04 2.47 0.47
N ASP A 107 14.46 2.89 1.66
CA ASP A 107 15.71 2.43 2.28
C ASP A 107 15.58 1.03 2.89
N SER A 108 16.68 0.54 3.48
CA SER A 108 16.75 -0.75 4.17
C SER A 108 15.88 -0.85 5.43
N SER A 109 15.35 0.27 5.92
CA SER A 109 14.41 0.34 7.05
C SER A 109 12.95 0.43 6.59
N ASP A 110 12.68 0.16 5.31
CA ASP A 110 11.36 0.24 4.68
C ASP A 110 10.72 1.64 4.77
N ARG A 111 11.55 2.68 4.78
CA ARG A 111 11.11 4.08 4.79
C ARG A 111 11.26 4.68 3.41
N LEU A 112 10.20 5.37 2.97
CA LEU A 112 10.22 6.15 1.75
C LEU A 112 11.28 7.23 1.87
N ILE A 113 12.24 7.25 0.95
CA ILE A 113 13.29 8.29 0.90
C ILE A 113 13.09 9.27 -0.27
N GLY A 114 12.40 8.85 -1.32
CA GLY A 114 12.05 9.71 -2.44
C GLY A 114 11.31 8.96 -3.55
N TYR A 115 10.90 9.69 -4.58
CA TYR A 115 10.17 9.15 -5.72
C TYR A 115 10.53 9.93 -6.99
N GLY A 116 10.25 9.34 -8.16
CA GLY A 116 10.55 9.92 -9.47
C GLY A 116 11.86 9.45 -10.06
N TYR A 117 11.92 9.43 -11.40
CA TYR A 117 13.03 8.85 -12.14
C TYR A 117 14.37 9.52 -11.89
N GLU A 118 14.40 10.85 -11.73
CA GLU A 118 15.64 11.56 -11.42
C GLU A 118 16.17 11.16 -10.04
N PHE A 119 15.30 11.08 -9.03
CA PHE A 119 15.67 10.62 -7.70
C PHE A 119 16.16 9.18 -7.72
N TYR A 120 15.42 8.30 -8.41
CA TYR A 120 15.77 6.89 -8.57
C TYR A 120 17.13 6.69 -9.25
N LYS A 121 17.37 7.35 -10.38
CA LYS A 121 18.65 7.26 -11.11
C LYS A 121 19.81 7.77 -10.27
N ASN A 122 19.65 8.93 -9.63
CA ASN A 122 20.68 9.47 -8.72
C ASN A 122 20.96 8.52 -7.55
N THR A 123 19.92 7.89 -7.00
CA THR A 123 20.07 6.90 -5.91
C THR A 123 20.82 5.67 -6.40
N MET A 124 20.47 5.14 -7.58
CA MET A 124 21.16 4.01 -8.20
C MET A 124 22.61 4.33 -8.55
N GLU A 125 22.92 5.53 -9.02
CA GLU A 125 24.28 5.97 -9.29
C GLU A 125 25.10 6.11 -7.98
N GLN A 126 24.51 6.65 -6.92
CA GLN A 126 25.21 6.85 -5.64
C GLN A 126 25.39 5.55 -4.85
N LEU A 127 24.43 4.64 -4.91
CA LEU A 127 24.45 3.39 -4.14
C LEU A 127 24.99 2.21 -4.95
N GLY A 128 24.80 2.22 -6.27
CA GLY A 128 25.34 1.23 -7.21
C GLY A 128 26.77 1.52 -7.67
N SER A 129 27.34 2.69 -7.37
CA SER A 129 28.75 2.98 -7.68
C SER A 129 29.73 2.22 -6.80
N GLY A 130 29.31 1.71 -5.64
CA GLY A 130 30.13 0.92 -4.71
C GLY A 130 31.41 1.62 -4.22
N PRO A 131 31.93 1.29 -3.02
CA PRO A 131 33.33 1.58 -2.73
C PRO A 131 34.19 0.59 -3.52
N TYR A 132 35.11 1.09 -4.35
CA TYR A 132 36.21 0.28 -4.90
C TYR A 132 37.12 -0.23 -3.78
#